data_AF-A0A7G8G1X3-F1
#
_entry.id   AF-A0A7G8G1X3-F1
#
_cell.length_a   1.000
_cell.length_b   1.000
_cell.length_c   1.000
_cell.angle_alpha   90.00
_cell.angle_beta   90.00
_cell.angle_gamma   90.00
#
_symmetry.space_group_name_H-M   'P 1'
#
loop_
_entity.id
_entity.type
_entity.pdbx_description
1 polymer ?
#
loop_
_entity_poly.entity_id
_entity_poly.type
_entity_poly.pdbx_seq_one_letter_code
_entity_poly.pdbx_strand_id
1 'polypeptide(L)'
;MRTPKPQLLRLQTLIYQGCCLLPCGANKNPLIKAWPSSDGFSLQQIADHPGVKSVGLRTGTEDGRIISVDLDGETAVDKVAEHGLNPFTGTFIVGRRGDTYRLKLQFQLTPEQDAQIGPFQGKIHTKDPINGAKGEAVEIFYSRRRQVIIGGRHPSGENYIWLDGCGPDALSAPDAQWWAFLKECHASSLQPSAAIRRGGTPSRNGRSRRANPCPTCGRHDGPGGSNLWCEYSSSGLLFCMPGSTFSAPAGLRVGDVHNGWALKKITQTADGPVHVFGNHDLDKLKRQNNAQAR
;
A
#
# COMPACT_ATOMS: atom_id res chain seq x y z
N MET A 1 -34.51 -9.74 -22.32
CA MET A 1 -33.16 -10.18 -21.90
C MET A 1 -32.13 -9.31 -22.58
N ARG A 2 -31.12 -8.84 -21.85
CA ARG A 2 -30.04 -8.04 -22.44
C ARG A 2 -28.94 -8.97 -22.91
N THR A 3 -28.57 -8.91 -24.19
CA THR A 3 -27.39 -9.64 -24.67
C THR A 3 -26.13 -9.02 -24.04
N PRO A 4 -25.21 -9.82 -23.47
CA PRO A 4 -23.93 -9.31 -23.01
C PRO A 4 -23.19 -8.62 -24.16
N LYS A 5 -22.52 -7.50 -23.86
CA LYS A 5 -21.69 -6.81 -24.86
C LYS A 5 -20.59 -7.77 -25.37
N PRO A 6 -20.17 -7.69 -26.65
CA PRO A 6 -19.15 -8.58 -27.21
C PRO A 6 -17.86 -8.67 -26.37
N GLN A 7 -17.42 -7.53 -25.81
CA GLN A 7 -16.27 -7.50 -24.90
C GLN A 7 -16.49 -8.35 -23.65
N LEU A 8 -17.70 -8.36 -23.07
CA LEU A 8 -18.01 -9.13 -21.88
C LEU A 8 -18.11 -10.64 -22.17
N LEU A 9 -18.44 -11.05 -23.40
CA LEU A 9 -18.46 -12.47 -23.77
C LEU A 9 -17.08 -13.13 -23.61
N ARG A 10 -15.99 -12.36 -23.75
CA ARG A 10 -14.63 -12.85 -23.49
C ARG A 10 -14.40 -13.26 -22.03
N LEU A 11 -15.21 -12.76 -21.09
CA LEU A 11 -15.14 -13.19 -19.68
C LEU A 11 -15.67 -14.61 -19.45
N GLN A 12 -16.30 -15.23 -20.45
CA GLN A 12 -16.80 -16.60 -20.35
C GLN A 12 -15.67 -17.60 -20.10
N THR A 13 -14.47 -17.33 -20.62
CA THR A 13 -13.27 -18.15 -20.37
C THR A 13 -12.94 -18.24 -18.88
N LEU A 14 -13.10 -17.14 -18.14
CA LEU A 14 -12.85 -17.10 -16.69
C LEU A 14 -13.81 -18.02 -15.94
N ILE A 15 -15.08 -18.04 -16.32
CA ILE A 15 -16.08 -18.93 -15.72
C ILE A 15 -15.71 -20.40 -15.97
N TYR A 16 -15.26 -20.75 -17.18
CA TYR A 16 -14.80 -22.11 -17.48
C TYR A 16 -13.54 -22.51 -16.71
N GLN A 17 -12.70 -21.53 -16.35
CA GLN A 17 -11.53 -21.71 -15.49
C GLN A 17 -11.88 -21.74 -13.99
N GLY A 18 -13.17 -21.75 -13.63
CA GLY A 18 -13.65 -21.82 -12.25
C GLY A 18 -13.59 -20.48 -11.51
N CYS A 19 -13.43 -19.36 -12.21
CA CYS A 19 -13.42 -18.04 -11.60
C CYS A 19 -14.85 -17.58 -11.26
N CYS A 20 -14.99 -16.86 -10.14
CA CYS A 20 -16.26 -16.25 -9.76
C CYS A 20 -16.37 -14.80 -10.24
N LEU A 21 -17.41 -14.50 -11.02
CA LEU A 21 -17.78 -13.16 -11.43
C LEU A 21 -18.95 -12.60 -10.62
N LEU A 22 -18.90 -11.30 -10.33
CA LEU A 22 -19.86 -10.60 -9.48
C LEU A 22 -20.42 -9.36 -10.20
N PRO A 23 -21.74 -9.11 -10.13
CA PRO A 23 -22.30 -7.84 -10.58
C PRO A 23 -21.94 -6.74 -9.58
N CYS A 24 -21.27 -5.69 -10.03
CA CYS A 24 -20.83 -4.57 -9.19
C CYS A 24 -21.55 -3.26 -9.55
N GLY A 25 -22.00 -2.54 -8.52
CA GLY A 25 -22.74 -1.30 -8.65
C GLY A 25 -21.88 -0.06 -8.91
N ALA A 26 -22.49 1.12 -8.83
CA ALA A 26 -21.83 2.41 -9.08
C ALA A 26 -20.63 2.68 -8.17
N ASN A 27 -20.67 2.20 -6.92
CA ASN A 27 -19.58 2.34 -5.95
C ASN A 27 -18.57 1.18 -6.00
N LYS A 28 -18.58 0.37 -7.07
CA LYS A 28 -17.74 -0.83 -7.25
C LYS A 28 -17.98 -1.97 -6.24
N ASN A 29 -18.99 -1.86 -5.39
CA ASN A 29 -19.36 -2.92 -4.45
C ASN A 29 -20.18 -4.01 -5.19
N PRO A 30 -19.97 -5.30 -4.86
CA PRO A 30 -20.85 -6.36 -5.32
C PRO A 30 -22.30 -6.09 -4.90
N LEU A 31 -23.23 -6.35 -5.81
CA LEU A 31 -24.68 -6.18 -5.59
C LEU A 31 -25.32 -7.38 -4.90
N ILE A 32 -24.55 -8.44 -4.65
CA ILE A 32 -24.97 -9.64 -3.92
C ILE A 32 -24.66 -9.44 -2.44
N LYS A 33 -25.65 -9.58 -1.55
CA LYS A 33 -25.48 -9.35 -0.10
C LYS A 33 -24.44 -10.28 0.54
N ALA A 34 -24.46 -11.57 0.20
CA ALA A 34 -23.51 -12.58 0.66
C ALA A 34 -22.45 -12.90 -0.41
N TRP A 35 -21.96 -11.87 -1.10
CA TRP A 35 -21.05 -12.06 -2.23
C TRP A 35 -19.77 -12.86 -1.92
N PRO A 36 -19.16 -12.86 -0.71
CA PRO A 36 -17.96 -13.67 -0.48
C PRO A 36 -18.24 -15.17 -0.52
N SER A 37 -19.46 -15.60 -0.19
CA SER A 37 -19.85 -17.02 -0.15
C SER A 37 -20.73 -17.46 -1.33
N SER A 38 -21.11 -16.53 -2.21
CA SER A 38 -21.96 -16.80 -3.38
C SER A 38 -21.21 -17.60 -4.45
N ASP A 39 -21.91 -18.40 -5.25
CA ASP A 39 -21.31 -19.10 -6.40
C ASP A 39 -20.95 -18.17 -7.57
N GLY A 40 -21.24 -16.88 -7.46
CA GLY A 40 -21.08 -15.93 -8.55
C GLY A 40 -22.20 -16.02 -9.57
N PHE A 41 -22.10 -15.20 -10.60
CA PHE A 41 -23.14 -15.04 -11.63
C PHE A 41 -22.57 -15.37 -13.01
N SER A 42 -23.39 -15.97 -13.87
CA SER A 42 -23.12 -16.07 -15.30
C SER A 42 -23.12 -14.68 -15.95
N LEU A 43 -22.54 -14.57 -17.16
CA LEU A 43 -22.54 -13.30 -17.90
C LEU A 43 -23.95 -12.77 -18.17
N GLN A 44 -24.90 -13.66 -18.43
CA GLN A 44 -26.30 -13.29 -18.65
C GLN A 44 -26.92 -12.74 -17.36
N GLN A 45 -26.72 -13.43 -16.24
CA GLN A 45 -27.22 -12.96 -14.94
C GLN A 45 -26.60 -11.61 -14.56
N ILE A 46 -25.31 -11.38 -14.85
CA ILE A 46 -24.66 -10.08 -14.64
C ILE A 46 -25.29 -9.01 -15.54
N ALA A 47 -25.48 -9.29 -16.83
CA ALA A 47 -26.03 -8.33 -17.79
C ALA A 47 -27.46 -7.90 -17.46
N ASP A 48 -28.27 -8.82 -16.93
CA ASP A 48 -29.65 -8.59 -16.53
C ASP A 48 -29.78 -8.02 -15.11
N HIS A 49 -28.71 -8.05 -14.28
CA HIS A 49 -28.79 -7.60 -12.89
C HIS A 49 -29.11 -6.09 -12.78
N PRO A 50 -30.17 -5.69 -12.07
CA PRO A 50 -30.50 -4.29 -11.85
C PRO A 50 -29.34 -3.53 -11.18
N GLY A 51 -29.03 -2.34 -11.68
CA GLY A 51 -28.02 -1.47 -11.08
C GLY A 51 -26.56 -1.81 -11.37
N VAL A 52 -26.27 -2.88 -12.14
CA VAL A 52 -24.90 -3.23 -12.53
C VAL A 52 -24.25 -2.10 -13.33
N LYS A 53 -23.02 -1.76 -12.96
CA LYS A 53 -22.16 -0.79 -13.66
C LYS A 53 -20.81 -1.38 -14.07
N SER A 54 -20.38 -2.43 -13.37
CA SER A 54 -19.10 -3.07 -13.58
C SER A 54 -19.15 -4.56 -13.22
N VAL A 55 -18.14 -5.31 -13.67
CA VAL A 55 -17.96 -6.72 -13.35
C VAL A 55 -16.79 -6.85 -12.38
N GLY A 56 -17.05 -7.49 -11.24
CA GLY A 56 -16.04 -7.88 -10.27
C GLY A 56 -15.54 -9.30 -10.52
N LEU A 57 -14.25 -9.53 -10.31
CA LEU A 57 -13.61 -10.84 -10.22
C LEU A 57 -13.25 -11.09 -8.77
N ARG A 58 -13.80 -12.15 -8.16
CA ARG A 58 -13.45 -12.54 -6.80
C ARG A 58 -12.08 -13.23 -6.80
N THR A 59 -11.24 -12.92 -5.81
CA THR A 59 -9.89 -13.49 -5.70
C THR A 59 -9.86 -14.60 -4.65
N GLY A 60 -8.77 -15.38 -4.60
CA GLY A 60 -8.54 -16.44 -3.61
C GLY A 60 -8.51 -17.85 -4.20
N THR A 61 -8.18 -18.79 -3.33
CA THR A 61 -7.96 -20.21 -3.64
C THR A 61 -9.19 -20.88 -4.26
N GLU A 62 -10.38 -20.59 -3.72
CA GLU A 62 -11.63 -21.27 -4.08
C GLU A 62 -12.20 -20.82 -5.42
N ASP A 63 -11.81 -19.64 -5.90
CA ASP A 63 -12.38 -19.00 -7.08
C ASP A 63 -11.34 -18.92 -8.20
N GLY A 64 -11.00 -20.10 -8.73
CA GLY A 64 -10.04 -20.23 -9.82
C GLY A 64 -8.60 -19.93 -9.43
N ARG A 65 -8.27 -19.82 -8.12
CA ARG A 65 -6.93 -19.44 -7.60
C ARG A 65 -6.43 -18.10 -8.15
N ILE A 66 -7.35 -17.13 -8.29
CA ILE A 66 -7.01 -15.80 -8.79
C ILE A 66 -6.32 -14.97 -7.72
N ILE A 67 -5.12 -14.48 -8.02
CA ILE A 67 -4.43 -13.43 -7.27
C ILE A 67 -4.41 -12.14 -8.09
N SER A 68 -4.74 -11.02 -7.46
CA SER A 68 -4.66 -9.70 -8.10
C SER A 68 -3.53 -8.88 -7.50
N VAL A 69 -2.74 -8.27 -8.38
CA VAL A 69 -1.79 -7.18 -8.05
C VAL A 69 -2.42 -5.87 -8.53
N ASP A 70 -2.79 -4.97 -7.61
CA ASP A 70 -3.36 -3.66 -7.90
C ASP A 70 -2.28 -2.57 -7.71
N LEU A 71 -1.97 -1.87 -8.81
CA LEU A 71 -1.01 -0.78 -8.84
C LEU A 71 -1.79 0.54 -8.81
N ASP A 72 -1.70 1.27 -7.69
CA ASP A 72 -2.49 2.47 -7.42
C ASP A 72 -1.81 3.78 -7.91
N GLY A 73 -0.89 3.73 -8.87
CA GLY A 73 -0.24 4.92 -9.43
C GLY A 73 1.18 4.69 -9.94
N GLU A 74 1.81 5.76 -10.42
CA GLU A 74 3.15 5.74 -11.03
C GLU A 74 4.20 5.15 -10.09
N THR A 75 4.21 5.56 -8.83
CA THR A 75 5.19 5.04 -7.86
C THR A 75 4.96 3.56 -7.52
N ALA A 76 3.75 3.03 -7.73
CA ALA A 76 3.47 1.60 -7.60
C ALA A 76 4.01 0.81 -8.79
N VAL A 77 3.95 1.40 -9.99
CA VAL A 77 4.57 0.86 -11.22
C VAL A 77 6.09 0.87 -11.07
N ASP A 78 6.68 1.99 -10.64
CA ASP A 78 8.13 2.08 -10.38
C ASP A 78 8.57 1.03 -9.35
N LYS A 79 7.77 0.85 -8.28
CA LYS A 79 8.10 -0.12 -7.24
C LYS A 79 8.20 -1.54 -7.76
N VAL A 80 7.32 -1.99 -8.66
CA VAL A 80 7.46 -3.34 -9.25
C VAL A 80 8.60 -3.39 -10.28
N ALA A 81 8.86 -2.31 -11.00
CA ALA A 81 9.99 -2.21 -11.92
C ALA A 81 11.36 -2.28 -11.21
N GLU A 82 11.49 -1.74 -10.00
CA GLU A 82 12.68 -1.91 -9.13
C GLU A 82 12.98 -3.39 -8.83
N HIS A 83 11.96 -4.24 -8.82
CA HIS A 83 12.10 -5.69 -8.67
C HIS A 83 12.35 -6.42 -10.02
N GLY A 84 12.60 -5.67 -11.10
CA GLY A 84 12.84 -6.20 -12.44
C GLY A 84 11.57 -6.64 -13.20
N LEU A 85 10.39 -6.28 -12.70
CA LEU A 85 9.11 -6.74 -13.25
C LEU A 85 8.57 -5.77 -14.31
N ASN A 86 7.92 -6.32 -15.34
CA ASN A 86 7.18 -5.54 -16.32
C ASN A 86 5.66 -5.64 -16.06
N PRO A 87 4.99 -4.58 -15.59
CA PRO A 87 3.56 -4.63 -15.26
C PRO A 87 2.62 -4.42 -16.46
N PHE A 88 3.13 -4.31 -17.68
CA PHE A 88 2.35 -4.02 -18.89
C PHE A 88 2.10 -5.25 -19.77
N THR A 89 2.56 -6.43 -19.37
CA THR A 89 2.42 -7.67 -20.15
C THR A 89 2.37 -8.92 -19.24
N GLY A 90 2.23 -10.09 -19.86
CA GLY A 90 2.43 -11.39 -19.21
C GLY A 90 1.18 -12.05 -18.64
N THR A 91 0.06 -11.32 -18.51
CA THR A 91 -1.20 -11.90 -18.01
C THR A 91 -2.45 -11.07 -18.37
N PHE A 92 -3.60 -11.35 -17.74
CA PHE A 92 -4.79 -10.51 -17.85
C PHE A 92 -4.61 -9.18 -17.08
N ILE A 93 -4.57 -8.05 -17.81
CA ILE A 93 -4.29 -6.73 -17.23
C ILE A 93 -5.44 -5.76 -17.49
N VAL A 94 -5.97 -5.21 -16.40
CA VAL A 94 -7.04 -4.22 -16.43
C VAL A 94 -6.47 -2.85 -16.13
N GLY A 95 -6.62 -1.92 -17.08
CA GLY A 95 -6.22 -0.52 -16.95
C GLY A 95 -7.39 0.44 -16.85
N ARG A 96 -7.08 1.74 -16.81
CA ARG A 96 -8.05 2.84 -16.91
C ARG A 96 -7.72 3.70 -18.12
N ARG A 97 -8.72 4.01 -18.95
CA ARG A 97 -8.52 4.75 -20.21
C ARG A 97 -7.82 6.11 -20.03
N GLY A 98 -8.05 6.82 -18.92
CA GLY A 98 -7.44 8.12 -18.65
C GLY A 98 -6.25 8.08 -17.68
N ASP A 99 -5.75 6.89 -17.31
CA ASP A 99 -4.68 6.76 -16.33
C ASP A 99 -3.87 5.47 -16.59
N THR A 100 -2.69 5.64 -17.19
CA THR A 100 -1.80 4.55 -17.63
C THR A 100 -1.15 3.80 -16.48
N TYR A 101 -1.11 4.38 -15.27
CA TYR A 101 -0.42 3.81 -14.12
C TYR A 101 -1.36 3.12 -13.12
N ARG A 102 -2.67 3.11 -13.42
CA ARG A 102 -3.68 2.38 -12.65
C ARG A 102 -3.94 1.03 -13.28
N LEU A 103 -3.17 0.04 -12.85
CA LEU A 103 -3.18 -1.30 -13.42
C LEU A 103 -3.63 -2.34 -12.40
N LYS A 104 -4.32 -3.37 -12.86
CA LYS A 104 -4.65 -4.56 -12.07
C LYS A 104 -4.26 -5.79 -12.86
N LEU A 105 -3.21 -6.46 -12.42
CA LEU A 105 -2.75 -7.71 -13.02
C LEU A 105 -3.42 -8.87 -12.32
N GLN A 106 -4.05 -9.74 -13.10
CA GLN A 106 -4.73 -10.94 -12.61
C GLN A 106 -3.89 -12.15 -12.99
N PHE A 107 -3.41 -12.91 -12.02
CA PHE A 107 -2.77 -14.19 -12.28
C PHE A 107 -3.62 -15.34 -11.76
N GLN A 108 -3.56 -16.48 -12.45
CA GLN A 108 -4.14 -17.73 -12.01
C GLN A 108 -3.06 -18.65 -11.46
N LEU A 109 -2.98 -18.82 -10.14
CA LEU A 109 -1.97 -19.68 -9.56
C LEU A 109 -2.17 -21.14 -9.97
N THR A 110 -1.06 -21.84 -10.23
CA THR A 110 -1.09 -23.30 -10.33
C THR A 110 -1.43 -23.91 -8.96
N PRO A 111 -1.91 -25.16 -8.89
CA PRO A 111 -2.14 -25.83 -7.61
C PRO A 111 -0.90 -25.85 -6.70
N GLU A 112 0.30 -26.00 -7.27
CA GLU A 112 1.56 -26.03 -6.54
C GLU A 112 1.95 -24.64 -6.00
N GLN A 113 1.60 -23.57 -6.71
CA GLN A 113 1.81 -22.20 -6.25
C GLN A 113 0.83 -21.84 -5.13
N ASP A 114 -0.45 -22.14 -5.28
CA ASP A 114 -1.49 -21.93 -4.25
C ASP A 114 -1.13 -22.62 -2.93
N ALA A 115 -0.66 -23.87 -2.99
CA ALA A 115 -0.21 -24.62 -1.83
C ALA A 115 0.97 -23.99 -1.05
N GLN A 116 1.74 -23.08 -1.67
CA GLN A 116 2.91 -22.45 -1.04
C GLN A 116 2.58 -21.19 -0.23
N ILE A 117 1.54 -20.44 -0.59
CA ILE A 117 1.26 -19.13 0.03
C ILE A 117 -0.11 -19.04 0.71
N GLY A 118 -1.13 -19.79 0.28
CA GLY A 118 -2.46 -19.69 0.86
C GLY A 118 -3.05 -18.26 0.85
N PRO A 119 -4.28 -18.05 1.39
CA PRO A 119 -4.94 -16.75 1.29
C PRO A 119 -4.28 -15.63 2.09
N PHE A 120 -3.99 -14.50 1.46
CA PHE A 120 -3.40 -13.32 2.11
C PHE A 120 -3.79 -11.99 1.44
N GLN A 121 -3.40 -10.90 2.11
CA GLN A 121 -3.41 -9.57 1.54
C GLN A 121 -2.08 -8.89 1.82
N GLY A 122 -1.51 -8.28 0.79
CA GLY A 122 -0.25 -7.55 0.87
C GLY A 122 -0.46 -6.08 0.54
N LYS A 123 0.38 -5.21 1.14
CA LYS A 123 0.39 -3.79 0.79
C LYS A 123 1.80 -3.23 0.95
N ILE A 124 2.32 -2.64 -0.12
CA ILE A 124 3.58 -1.88 -0.12
C ILE A 124 3.20 -0.43 -0.40
N HIS A 125 3.36 0.43 0.60
CA HIS A 125 3.14 1.86 0.43
C HIS A 125 4.29 2.47 -0.36
N THR A 126 3.98 3.18 -1.45
CA THR A 126 4.99 3.76 -2.35
C THR A 126 4.96 5.29 -2.34
N LYS A 127 3.83 5.87 -1.92
CA LYS A 127 3.68 7.32 -1.76
C LYS A 127 2.65 7.65 -0.70
N ASP A 128 3.02 8.57 0.18
CA ASP A 128 2.10 9.07 1.20
C ASP A 128 1.00 9.95 0.59
N PRO A 129 -0.22 9.94 1.16
CA PRO A 129 -1.24 10.92 0.81
C PRO A 129 -0.79 12.32 1.24
N ILE A 130 -0.78 13.29 0.33
CA ILE A 130 -0.40 14.69 0.59
C ILE A 130 -1.57 15.60 0.21
N ASN A 131 -1.94 16.53 1.11
CA ASN A 131 -2.94 17.58 0.86
C ASN A 131 -4.28 17.09 0.25
N GLY A 132 -4.78 15.95 0.73
CA GLY A 132 -6.04 15.37 0.25
C GLY A 132 -5.92 14.53 -1.03
N ALA A 133 -4.75 14.48 -1.67
CA ALA A 133 -4.46 13.49 -2.70
C ALA A 133 -4.35 12.10 -2.07
N LYS A 134 -4.80 11.08 -2.80
CA LYS A 134 -4.62 9.68 -2.38
C LYS A 134 -3.14 9.32 -2.45
N GLY A 135 -2.67 8.55 -1.48
CA GLY A 135 -1.38 7.87 -1.56
C GLY A 135 -1.42 6.76 -2.61
N GLU A 136 -0.26 6.22 -2.92
CA GLU A 136 -0.09 5.15 -3.90
C GLU A 136 0.50 3.92 -3.21
N ALA A 137 0.16 2.75 -3.74
CA ALA A 137 0.62 1.48 -3.20
C ALA A 137 0.57 0.38 -4.26
N VAL A 138 1.36 -0.66 -4.03
CA VAL A 138 1.13 -1.99 -4.59
C VAL A 138 0.27 -2.76 -3.59
N GLU A 139 -0.94 -3.17 -3.99
CA GLU A 139 -1.81 -3.99 -3.16
C GLU A 139 -1.95 -5.39 -3.76
N ILE A 140 -1.88 -6.41 -2.90
CA ILE A 140 -2.04 -7.81 -3.30
C ILE A 140 -3.31 -8.35 -2.68
N PHE A 141 -4.19 -8.93 -3.49
CA PHE A 141 -5.44 -9.52 -3.05
C PHE A 141 -5.50 -11.00 -3.43
N TYR A 142 -5.35 -11.87 -2.43
CA TYR A 142 -5.53 -13.31 -2.59
C TYR A 142 -6.42 -13.87 -1.49
N SER A 143 -7.72 -13.58 -1.53
CA SER A 143 -8.65 -14.07 -0.53
C SER A 143 -10.07 -13.96 -1.06
N ARG A 144 -10.90 -14.95 -0.74
CA ARG A 144 -12.33 -14.97 -1.08
C ARG A 144 -13.12 -13.75 -0.58
N ARG A 145 -12.56 -12.98 0.35
CA ARG A 145 -13.13 -11.72 0.86
C ARG A 145 -12.73 -10.48 0.06
N ARG A 146 -12.08 -10.65 -1.09
CA ARG A 146 -11.65 -9.56 -1.99
C ARG A 146 -12.18 -9.79 -3.40
N GLN A 147 -12.39 -8.67 -4.09
CA GLN A 147 -12.74 -8.65 -5.51
C GLN A 147 -12.11 -7.43 -6.16
N VAL A 148 -11.83 -7.54 -7.44
CA VAL A 148 -11.32 -6.43 -8.27
C VAL A 148 -12.21 -6.22 -9.48
N ILE A 149 -12.36 -4.96 -9.90
CA ILE A 149 -13.14 -4.65 -11.09
C ILE A 149 -12.33 -4.98 -12.33
N ILE A 150 -12.89 -5.82 -13.20
CA ILE A 150 -12.25 -6.28 -14.43
C ILE A 150 -12.93 -5.78 -15.70
N GLY A 151 -14.04 -5.04 -15.59
CA GLY A 151 -14.72 -4.49 -16.75
C GLY A 151 -15.89 -3.57 -16.37
N GLY A 152 -16.32 -2.75 -17.33
CA GLY A 152 -17.43 -1.80 -17.17
C GLY A 152 -16.96 -0.39 -16.80
N ARG A 153 -17.81 0.37 -16.09
CA ARG A 153 -17.62 1.81 -15.85
C ARG A 153 -17.07 2.10 -14.45
N HIS A 154 -16.04 2.93 -14.39
CA HIS A 154 -15.49 3.51 -13.18
C HIS A 154 -16.40 4.64 -12.64
N PRO A 155 -16.47 4.88 -11.32
CA PRO A 155 -17.27 5.97 -10.74
C PRO A 155 -16.92 7.37 -11.25
N SER A 156 -15.69 7.60 -11.71
CA SER A 156 -15.28 8.86 -12.36
C SER A 156 -15.94 9.09 -13.73
N GLY A 157 -16.64 8.09 -14.27
CA GLY A 157 -17.30 8.14 -15.57
C GLY A 157 -16.53 7.44 -16.69
N GLU A 158 -15.26 7.12 -16.49
CA GLU A 158 -14.40 6.40 -17.45
C GLU A 158 -14.71 4.90 -17.51
N ASN A 159 -14.25 4.22 -18.57
CA ASN A 159 -14.34 2.76 -18.66
C ASN A 159 -13.02 2.11 -18.25
N TYR A 160 -13.13 0.95 -17.58
CA TYR A 160 -12.02 0.02 -17.49
C TYR A 160 -11.72 -0.54 -18.88
N ILE A 161 -10.44 -0.69 -19.17
CA ILE A 161 -9.93 -1.24 -20.43
C ILE A 161 -9.04 -2.44 -20.13
N TRP A 162 -8.82 -3.27 -21.14
CA TRP A 162 -7.81 -4.31 -21.10
C TRP A 162 -6.66 -3.85 -21.97
N LEU A 163 -5.43 -4.04 -21.49
CA LEU A 163 -4.26 -3.74 -22.33
C LEU A 163 -4.25 -4.67 -23.54
N ASP A 164 -3.62 -4.20 -24.63
CA ASP A 164 -3.54 -4.97 -25.86
C ASP A 164 -2.83 -6.30 -25.62
N GLY A 165 -3.37 -7.38 -26.20
CA GLY A 165 -2.92 -8.75 -25.94
C GLY A 165 -3.14 -9.28 -24.51
N CYS A 166 -3.60 -8.46 -23.55
CA CYS A 166 -3.67 -8.78 -22.12
C CYS A 166 -5.13 -8.88 -21.62
N GLY A 167 -5.99 -9.52 -22.41
CA GLY A 167 -7.40 -9.75 -22.05
C GLY A 167 -7.61 -11.00 -21.17
N PRO A 168 -8.87 -11.40 -20.93
CA PRO A 168 -9.19 -12.59 -20.13
C PRO A 168 -8.54 -13.87 -20.66
N ASP A 169 -8.39 -13.98 -21.98
CA ASP A 169 -7.76 -15.12 -22.66
C ASP A 169 -6.24 -15.22 -22.41
N ALA A 170 -5.63 -14.13 -21.91
CA ALA A 170 -4.22 -14.08 -21.54
C ALA A 170 -3.99 -14.42 -20.06
N LEU A 171 -5.03 -14.80 -19.30
CA LEU A 171 -4.89 -15.21 -17.92
C LEU A 171 -3.91 -16.39 -17.81
N SER A 172 -2.93 -16.21 -16.95
CA SER A 172 -1.78 -17.11 -16.84
C SER A 172 -1.30 -17.18 -15.38
N ALA A 173 -0.52 -18.21 -15.06
CA ALA A 173 0.25 -18.24 -13.83
C ALA A 173 1.34 -17.16 -13.86
N PRO A 174 1.74 -16.60 -12.70
CA PRO A 174 2.87 -15.68 -12.66
C PRO A 174 4.14 -16.40 -13.10
N ASP A 175 4.98 -15.70 -13.88
CA ASP A 175 6.32 -16.19 -14.21
C ASP A 175 7.22 -16.27 -12.96
N ALA A 176 8.46 -16.74 -13.12
CA ALA A 176 9.37 -16.93 -12.01
C ALA A 176 9.67 -15.64 -11.23
N GLN A 177 9.75 -14.49 -11.89
CA GLN A 177 10.05 -13.20 -11.25
C GLN A 177 8.84 -12.67 -10.50
N TRP A 178 7.67 -12.66 -11.15
CA TRP A 178 6.40 -12.31 -10.50
C TRP A 178 6.11 -13.23 -9.33
N TRP A 179 6.38 -14.52 -9.47
CA TRP A 179 6.18 -15.48 -8.39
C TRP A 179 7.11 -15.24 -7.21
N ALA A 180 8.39 -14.93 -7.45
CA ALA A 180 9.32 -14.57 -6.39
C ALA A 180 8.84 -13.33 -5.61
N PHE A 181 8.38 -12.29 -6.32
CA PHE A 181 7.82 -11.08 -5.72
C PHE A 181 6.56 -11.36 -4.90
N LEU A 182 5.63 -12.18 -5.41
CA LEU A 182 4.42 -12.56 -4.68
C LEU A 182 4.73 -13.34 -3.39
N LYS A 183 5.73 -14.23 -3.42
CA LYS A 183 6.20 -14.93 -2.22
C LYS A 183 6.82 -13.98 -1.19
N GLU A 184 7.56 -12.97 -1.63
CA GLU A 184 8.11 -11.94 -0.74
C GLU A 184 6.98 -11.13 -0.06
N CYS A 185 5.98 -10.72 -0.84
CA CYS A 185 4.79 -10.04 -0.34
C CYS A 185 4.02 -10.91 0.67
N HIS A 186 3.86 -12.20 0.36
CA HIS A 186 3.23 -13.16 1.25
C HIS A 186 4.01 -13.33 2.56
N ALA A 187 5.32 -13.60 2.48
CA ALA A 187 6.17 -13.75 3.66
C ALA A 187 6.14 -12.50 4.54
N SER A 188 6.11 -11.31 3.94
CA SER A 188 5.97 -10.03 4.64
C SER A 188 4.60 -9.87 5.30
N SER A 189 3.53 -10.40 4.69
CA SER A 189 2.18 -10.37 5.27
C SER A 189 2.00 -11.32 6.46
N LEU A 190 2.80 -12.38 6.52
CA LEU A 190 2.82 -13.34 7.64
C LEU A 190 3.65 -12.86 8.81
N GLN A 191 4.60 -11.96 8.58
CA GLN A 191 5.28 -11.31 9.69
C GLN A 191 4.18 -10.63 10.52
N PRO A 192 4.14 -10.87 11.84
CA PRO A 192 3.36 -10.00 12.70
C PRO A 192 3.79 -8.60 12.31
N SER A 193 2.85 -7.76 11.85
CA SER A 193 3.09 -6.32 11.77
C SER A 193 3.78 -5.99 13.07
N ALA A 194 5.09 -5.68 13.03
CA ALA A 194 5.92 -5.69 14.23
C ALA A 194 5.08 -5.01 15.30
N ALA A 195 4.73 -5.76 16.36
CA ALA A 195 3.81 -5.28 17.36
C ALA A 195 4.53 -4.13 18.07
N ILE A 196 4.52 -2.95 17.45
CA ILE A 196 4.66 -1.66 18.09
C ILE A 196 3.42 -1.65 18.97
N ARG A 197 3.66 -2.01 20.23
CA ARG A 197 2.67 -2.15 21.29
C ARG A 197 1.64 -1.03 21.16
N ARG A 198 0.38 -1.46 21.12
CA ARG A 198 -0.81 -0.60 21.14
C ARG A 198 -0.62 0.54 22.15
N GLY A 199 -0.51 1.76 21.64
CA GLY A 199 -0.79 3.00 22.36
C GLY A 199 -1.77 3.77 21.49
N GLY A 200 -2.91 4.14 22.06
CA GLY A 200 -4.13 4.51 21.35
C GLY A 200 -3.96 5.61 20.30
N THR A 201 -4.82 5.55 19.29
CA THR A 201 -5.09 6.63 18.34
C THR A 201 -5.34 7.94 19.08
N PRO A 202 -4.88 9.08 18.52
CA PRO A 202 -5.86 10.11 18.19
C PRO A 202 -5.62 10.63 16.76
N SER A 203 -6.65 10.58 15.92
CA SER A 203 -7.53 11.72 15.64
C SER A 203 -6.85 12.86 14.88
N ARG A 204 -7.33 13.02 13.65
CA ARG A 204 -7.38 14.23 12.80
C ARG A 204 -7.01 15.51 13.54
N ASN A 205 -5.79 15.99 13.30
CA ASN A 205 -5.41 17.40 13.14
C ASN A 205 -3.90 17.39 12.89
N GLY A 206 -3.44 17.90 11.74
CA GLY A 206 -2.03 17.96 11.41
C GLY A 206 -1.26 18.72 12.49
N ARG A 207 -0.61 17.99 13.41
CA ARG A 207 0.26 18.52 14.47
C ARG A 207 1.30 17.47 14.80
N SER A 208 2.52 17.94 14.97
CA SER A 208 3.69 17.23 15.50
C SER A 208 3.34 16.16 16.56
N ARG A 209 4.01 15.00 16.49
CA ARG A 209 3.80 13.89 17.43
C ARG A 209 4.66 14.11 18.67
N ARG A 210 4.09 14.15 19.87
CA ARG A 210 4.89 14.29 21.11
C ARG A 210 5.90 13.14 21.27
N ALA A 211 7.12 13.47 21.69
CA ALA A 211 8.17 12.52 22.03
C ALA A 211 8.11 12.19 23.52
N ASN A 212 7.58 11.01 23.84
CA ASN A 212 7.28 10.59 25.21
C ASN A 212 7.60 9.08 25.43
N PRO A 213 8.67 8.73 26.16
CA PRO A 213 9.72 9.62 26.61
C PRO A 213 10.48 10.21 25.42
N CYS A 214 11.03 11.42 25.57
CA CYS A 214 11.95 11.98 24.61
C CYS A 214 13.23 11.14 24.58
N PRO A 215 13.67 10.60 23.42
CA PRO A 215 14.81 9.69 23.37
C PRO A 215 16.16 10.38 23.63
N THR A 216 16.22 11.71 23.57
CA THR A 216 17.44 12.49 23.82
C THR A 216 17.53 13.01 25.25
N CYS A 217 16.45 13.58 25.80
CA CYS A 217 16.47 14.16 27.15
C CYS A 217 15.70 13.37 28.21
N GLY A 218 15.05 12.25 27.85
CA GLY A 218 14.30 11.40 28.78
C GLY A 218 12.98 11.99 29.31
N ARG A 219 12.60 13.21 28.91
CA ARG A 219 11.37 13.87 29.35
C ARG A 219 10.13 13.05 28.99
N HIS A 220 9.24 12.79 29.95
CA HIS A 220 8.00 12.03 29.79
C HIS A 220 6.81 12.71 30.48
N ASP A 221 5.57 12.34 30.11
CA ASP A 221 4.37 12.68 30.89
C ASP A 221 4.12 11.68 32.03
N GLY A 222 3.28 12.09 32.99
CA GLY A 222 2.88 11.26 34.12
C GLY A 222 3.64 11.54 35.42
N PRO A 223 3.43 10.70 36.47
CA PRO A 223 4.02 10.90 37.79
C PRO A 223 5.56 10.94 37.74
N GLY A 224 6.16 12.02 38.23
CA GLY A 224 7.61 12.25 38.16
C GLY A 224 8.10 12.89 36.84
N GLY A 225 7.20 13.10 35.87
CA GLY A 225 7.47 13.79 34.61
C GLY A 225 7.04 15.26 34.61
N SER A 226 7.14 15.91 33.45
CA SER A 226 6.73 17.31 33.23
C SER A 226 5.81 17.42 32.02
N ASN A 227 4.84 18.34 32.02
CA ASN A 227 3.95 18.57 30.88
C ASN A 227 4.77 18.72 29.56
N LEU A 228 4.55 17.78 28.65
CA LEU A 228 5.41 17.50 27.49
C LEU A 228 5.42 18.60 26.42
N TRP A 229 6.62 18.94 25.94
CA TRP A 229 6.81 19.81 24.76
C TRP A 229 7.82 19.26 23.73
N CYS A 230 8.53 18.15 23.98
CA CYS A 230 9.37 17.55 22.93
C CYS A 230 8.50 16.88 21.87
N GLU A 231 8.85 17.02 20.60
CA GLU A 231 7.97 16.60 19.50
C GLU A 231 8.72 16.16 18.24
N TYR A 232 8.09 15.27 17.48
CA TYR A 232 8.50 14.85 16.16
C TYR A 232 7.74 15.64 15.11
N SER A 233 8.45 16.21 14.15
CA SER A 233 7.83 16.70 12.92
C SER A 233 7.31 15.54 12.07
N SER A 234 6.47 15.87 11.08
CA SER A 234 6.06 14.95 10.04
C SER A 234 7.22 14.40 9.20
N SER A 235 8.33 15.14 9.11
CA SER A 235 9.55 14.74 8.42
C SER A 235 10.49 13.85 9.25
N GLY A 236 10.08 13.45 10.46
CA GLY A 236 10.87 12.58 11.32
C GLY A 236 12.01 13.27 12.09
N LEU A 237 12.04 14.61 12.12
CA LEU A 237 12.95 15.36 12.98
C LEU A 237 12.40 15.43 14.40
N LEU A 238 13.27 15.31 15.40
CA LEU A 238 12.95 15.44 16.81
C LEU A 238 13.35 16.82 17.32
N PHE A 239 12.40 17.57 17.86
CA PHE A 239 12.58 18.85 18.54
C PHE A 239 12.64 18.61 20.03
N CYS A 240 13.85 18.67 20.60
CA CYS A 240 14.10 18.59 22.03
C CYS A 240 14.04 20.00 22.63
N MET A 241 12.90 20.32 23.25
CA MET A 241 12.58 21.65 23.76
C MET A 241 13.25 21.91 25.12
N PRO A 242 13.63 23.16 25.44
CA PRO A 242 14.11 23.54 26.76
C PRO A 242 13.00 23.40 27.82
N GLY A 243 13.37 23.41 29.09
CA GLY A 243 12.43 23.33 30.21
C GLY A 243 13.16 23.42 31.56
N SER A 244 12.40 23.66 32.63
CA SER A 244 12.95 23.88 33.97
C SER A 244 13.59 22.62 34.59
N THR A 245 13.03 21.44 34.32
CA THR A 245 13.49 20.16 34.91
C THR A 245 14.23 19.25 33.92
N PHE A 246 14.12 19.55 32.62
CA PHE A 246 14.68 18.75 31.55
C PHE A 246 15.24 19.68 30.47
N SER A 247 16.47 19.45 30.05
CA SER A 247 17.11 20.22 28.98
C SER A 247 17.58 19.28 27.88
N ALA A 248 17.76 19.81 26.67
CA ALA A 248 18.53 19.09 25.68
C ALA A 248 19.95 18.79 26.22
N PRO A 249 20.59 17.68 25.78
CA PRO A 249 21.93 17.34 26.23
C PRO A 249 22.92 18.47 26.00
N ALA A 250 23.66 18.85 27.04
CA ALA A 250 24.62 19.95 26.97
C ALA A 250 25.92 19.53 26.25
N GLY A 251 26.64 20.50 25.70
CA GLY A 251 27.97 20.30 25.11
C GLY A 251 27.99 19.67 23.72
N LEU A 252 26.83 19.44 23.09
CA LEU A 252 26.75 18.92 21.73
C LEU A 252 26.97 20.02 20.68
N ARG A 253 27.65 19.66 19.58
CA ARG A 253 27.81 20.45 18.35
C ARG A 253 26.98 19.84 17.23
N VAL A 254 26.57 20.66 16.26
CA VAL A 254 25.88 20.15 15.06
C VAL A 254 26.75 19.09 14.38
N GLY A 255 26.19 17.91 14.15
CA GLY A 255 26.89 16.73 13.67
C GLY A 255 27.08 15.65 14.73
N ASP A 256 27.14 16.02 16.01
CA ASP A 256 27.33 15.06 17.12
C ASP A 256 26.12 14.13 17.24
N VAL A 257 26.38 12.89 17.65
CA VAL A 257 25.37 11.85 17.80
C VAL A 257 25.13 11.58 19.28
N HIS A 258 23.87 11.57 19.68
CA HIS A 258 23.45 11.28 21.04
C HIS A 258 22.26 10.31 21.03
N ASN A 259 22.38 9.17 21.71
CA ASN A 259 21.37 8.10 21.74
C ASN A 259 20.87 7.67 20.34
N GLY A 260 21.76 7.63 19.35
CA GLY A 260 21.43 7.26 17.96
C GLY A 260 20.85 8.38 17.09
N TRP A 261 20.70 9.59 17.64
CA TRP A 261 20.18 10.76 16.95
C TRP A 261 21.30 11.76 16.65
N ALA A 262 21.39 12.25 15.41
CA ALA A 262 22.37 13.24 15.02
C ALA A 262 21.81 14.66 15.21
N LEU A 263 22.54 15.52 15.92
CA LEU A 263 22.17 16.93 16.10
C LEU A 263 22.29 17.66 14.76
N LYS A 264 21.19 18.20 14.26
CA LYS A 264 21.13 18.89 12.97
C LYS A 264 21.16 20.40 13.12
N LYS A 265 20.59 20.92 14.22
CA LYS A 265 20.46 22.35 14.45
C LYS A 265 20.26 22.65 15.92
N ILE A 266 20.81 23.78 16.38
CA ILE A 266 20.48 24.39 17.67
C ILE A 266 19.79 25.73 17.36
N THR A 267 18.60 25.95 17.93
CA THR A 267 17.86 27.21 17.80
C THR A 267 17.73 27.83 19.19
N GLN A 268 18.24 29.04 19.37
CA GLN A 268 18.09 29.77 20.63
C GLN A 268 16.68 30.33 20.75
N THR A 269 16.02 30.13 21.89
CA THR A 269 14.75 30.78 22.24
C THR A 269 14.88 31.50 23.58
N ALA A 270 13.89 32.31 23.95
CA ALA A 270 13.87 33.03 25.23
C ALA A 270 13.94 32.07 26.44
N ASP A 271 13.46 30.83 26.28
CA ASP A 271 13.41 29.81 27.33
C ASP A 271 14.62 28.86 27.32
N GLY A 272 15.58 29.05 26.39
CA GLY A 272 16.79 28.24 26.24
C GLY A 272 16.96 27.59 24.85
N PRO A 273 18.04 26.82 24.62
CA PRO A 273 18.32 26.26 23.30
C PRO A 273 17.44 25.04 22.98
N VAL A 274 16.68 25.13 21.89
CA VAL A 274 16.00 23.99 21.25
C VAL A 274 16.99 23.22 20.38
N HIS A 275 17.15 21.93 20.65
CA HIS A 275 18.00 21.06 19.84
C HIS A 275 17.15 20.24 18.87
N VAL A 276 17.46 20.30 17.58
CA VAL A 276 16.76 19.56 16.53
C VAL A 276 17.63 18.40 16.06
N PHE A 277 17.12 17.20 16.24
CA PHE A 277 17.78 15.95 15.91
C PHE A 277 17.13 15.29 14.69
N GLY A 278 17.91 14.54 13.93
CA GLY A 278 17.41 13.66 12.88
C GLY A 278 18.11 12.30 12.90
N ASN A 279 17.62 11.36 12.10
CA ASN A 279 18.24 10.04 11.99
C ASN A 279 19.73 10.18 11.64
N HIS A 280 20.55 9.38 12.34
CA HIS A 280 21.97 9.27 12.05
C HIS A 280 22.15 8.36 10.82
N ASP A 281 22.61 8.95 9.73
CA ASP A 281 22.97 8.23 8.49
C ASP A 281 24.50 8.08 8.46
N LEU A 282 24.96 6.87 8.80
CA LEU A 282 26.38 6.49 8.85
C LEU A 282 27.07 6.65 7.48
N ASP A 283 26.33 6.49 6.37
CA ASP A 283 26.89 6.51 5.02
C ASP A 283 26.95 7.91 4.44
N LYS A 284 26.11 8.83 4.91
CA LYS A 284 26.18 10.25 4.54
C LYS A 284 27.38 10.95 5.18
N LEU A 285 27.73 10.60 6.42
CA LEU A 285 28.88 11.20 7.13
C LEU A 285 30.22 10.74 6.52
N LYS A 286 30.34 9.45 6.13
CA LYS A 286 31.51 8.93 5.38
C LYS A 286 31.72 9.68 4.06
N ARG A 287 30.63 9.96 3.34
CA ARG A 287 30.67 10.72 2.08
C ARG A 287 31.10 12.18 2.28
N GLN A 288 30.67 12.83 3.35
CA GLN A 288 31.04 14.22 3.67
C GLN A 288 32.49 14.35 4.15
N ASN A 289 32.97 13.43 4.99
CA ASN A 289 34.36 13.44 5.46
C ASN A 289 35.34 13.15 4.32
N ASN A 290 34.99 12.26 3.39
CA ASN A 290 35.79 12.00 2.19
C ASN A 290 35.82 13.19 1.20
N ALA A 291 34.80 14.06 1.24
CA ALA A 291 34.73 15.26 0.41
C ALA A 291 35.49 16.47 1.00
N GLN A 292 35.75 16.48 2.31
CA GLN A 292 36.55 17.52 2.98
C GLN A 292 38.04 17.16 3.09
N ALA A 293 38.39 15.89 2.85
CA ALA A 293 39.78 15.40 2.80
C ALA A 293 40.40 15.44 1.39
N ARG A 294 39.72 16.06 0.42
CA ARG A 294 40.18 16.36 -0.94
C ARG A 294 40.21 17.87 -1.13
#